data_AF-A0A978TY04-F1
#
_entry.id   AF-A0A978TY04-F1
#
_cell.length_a   1.000
_cell.length_b   1.000
_cell.length_c   1.000
_cell.angle_alpha   90.00
_cell.angle_beta   90.00
_cell.angle_gamma   90.00
#
_symmetry.space_group_name_H-M   'P 1'
#
loop_
_entity.id
_entity.type
_entity.pdbx_description
1 polymer ?
#
loop_
_entity_poly.entity_id
_entity_poly.type
_entity_poly.pdbx_seq_one_letter_code
_entity_poly.pdbx_strand_id
1 'polypeptide(L)'
;MKRAIGSAILLTLVGLCSAAVPAFAGQSPASSEQIAQQASPTSSPPARSPFALQRARNLARMAAERVNGGLEQYRAEASMHGPSAAAPFVDNGNGSWTFTFVGGPPGSSTPTVESVVTVYEADWRVVVDYNGPIQARERPVQ
;
A
#
# COMPACT_ATOMS: atom_id res chain seq x y z
N MET A 1 -44.05 -26.42 0.52
CA MET A 1 -45.37 -25.94 0.03
C MET A 1 -45.11 -24.82 -0.98
N LYS A 2 -45.68 -24.95 -2.18
CA LYS A 2 -45.54 -24.04 -3.33
C LYS A 2 -46.72 -23.05 -3.35
N ARG A 3 -46.47 -21.76 -3.64
CA ARG A 3 -47.36 -20.75 -4.28
C ARG A 3 -46.43 -19.60 -4.77
N ALA A 4 -46.15 -19.29 -6.03
CA ALA A 4 -46.82 -19.29 -7.33
C ALA A 4 -47.80 -18.13 -7.58
N ILE A 5 -47.40 -17.26 -8.53
CA ILE A 5 -48.20 -16.46 -9.51
C ILE A 5 -48.82 -15.16 -8.94
N GLY A 6 -48.79 -13.98 -9.57
CA GLY A 6 -48.38 -13.51 -10.90
C GLY A 6 -49.05 -12.16 -11.19
N SER A 7 -48.84 -11.63 -12.41
CA SER A 7 -49.47 -10.43 -13.03
C SER A 7 -48.91 -9.06 -12.60
N ALA A 8 -48.74 -8.06 -13.47
CA ALA A 8 -49.22 -7.86 -14.83
C ALA A 8 -48.27 -7.00 -15.66
N ILE A 9 -48.34 -7.26 -16.96
CA ILE A 9 -47.77 -6.52 -18.09
C ILE A 9 -48.26 -5.06 -18.08
N LEU A 10 -47.35 -4.11 -18.31
CA LEU A 10 -47.70 -2.84 -18.94
C LEU A 10 -46.68 -2.52 -20.04
N LEU A 11 -47.19 -2.51 -21.25
CA LEU A 11 -46.52 -2.27 -22.51
C LEU A 11 -46.73 -0.80 -22.88
N THR A 12 -45.68 0.02 -22.97
CA THR A 12 -45.79 1.34 -23.62
C THR A 12 -44.48 1.82 -24.24
N LEU A 13 -44.58 1.96 -25.56
CA LEU A 13 -44.00 2.95 -26.47
C LEU A 13 -42.47 3.15 -26.61
N VAL A 14 -42.05 2.79 -27.82
CA VAL A 14 -40.94 3.31 -28.64
C VAL A 14 -40.66 4.79 -28.40
N GLY A 15 -39.40 5.08 -28.04
CA GLY A 15 -38.77 6.41 -28.11
C GLY A 15 -37.49 6.31 -28.94
N LEU A 16 -37.60 6.72 -30.20
CA LEU A 16 -36.51 6.87 -31.17
C LEU A 16 -35.73 8.16 -30.84
N CYS A 17 -34.41 8.11 -30.61
CA CYS A 17 -33.53 9.28 -30.73
C CYS A 17 -32.03 8.92 -30.77
N SER A 18 -31.49 8.96 -31.98
CA SER A 18 -30.14 9.35 -32.43
C SER A 18 -28.90 8.98 -31.61
N ALA A 19 -28.14 8.01 -32.13
CA ALA A 19 -26.71 7.87 -31.87
C ALA A 19 -25.93 8.83 -32.80
N ALA A 20 -25.20 9.79 -32.24
CA ALA A 20 -24.19 10.56 -32.94
C ALA A 20 -22.80 10.02 -32.54
N VAL A 21 -22.19 9.23 -33.42
CA VAL A 21 -20.79 8.81 -33.31
C VAL A 21 -19.90 9.90 -33.93
N PRO A 22 -18.94 10.49 -33.21
CA PRO A 22 -17.95 11.34 -33.83
C PRO A 22 -16.99 10.49 -34.67
N ALA A 23 -16.80 10.88 -35.93
CA ALA A 23 -15.80 10.33 -36.82
C ALA A 23 -14.39 10.65 -36.29
N PHE A 24 -13.68 9.64 -35.84
CA PHE A 24 -12.26 9.74 -35.51
C PHE A 24 -11.47 9.84 -36.82
N ALA A 25 -11.03 11.05 -37.15
CA ALA A 25 -10.13 11.30 -38.26
C ALA A 25 -8.81 10.53 -38.01
N GLY A 26 -8.49 9.61 -38.91
CA GLY A 26 -7.25 8.86 -38.90
C GLY A 26 -6.04 9.78 -39.05
N GLN A 27 -5.05 9.58 -38.18
CA GLN A 27 -3.68 9.98 -38.46
C GLN A 27 -2.89 8.70 -38.75
N SER A 28 -2.40 8.61 -39.99
CA SER A 28 -1.49 7.57 -40.43
C SER A 28 -0.18 7.62 -39.64
N PRO A 29 0.45 6.47 -39.34
CA PRO A 29 1.77 6.44 -38.74
C PRO A 29 2.82 6.81 -39.80
N ALA A 30 3.52 7.93 -39.58
CA ALA A 30 4.70 8.28 -40.34
C ALA A 30 5.95 7.71 -39.65
N SER A 31 6.59 6.78 -40.37
CA SER A 31 8.04 6.50 -40.47
C SER A 31 8.88 6.34 -39.20
N SER A 32 9.16 5.06 -38.95
CA SER A 32 10.44 4.44 -38.60
C SER A 32 11.68 5.33 -38.52
N GLU A 33 12.18 5.52 -37.30
CA GLU A 33 13.61 5.67 -36.99
C GLU A 33 13.84 5.17 -35.54
N GLN A 34 13.90 3.86 -35.37
CA GLN A 34 14.53 3.25 -34.17
C GLN A 34 15.67 2.37 -34.67
N ILE A 35 16.77 3.04 -35.01
CA ILE A 35 18.04 2.41 -35.32
C ILE A 35 18.80 2.20 -34.00
N ALA A 36 19.32 0.98 -33.85
CA ALA A 36 20.36 0.52 -32.92
C ALA A 36 19.95 0.19 -31.47
N GLN A 37 19.66 -1.10 -31.26
CA GLN A 37 20.12 -1.80 -30.06
C GLN A 37 21.63 -1.64 -29.89
N GLN A 38 22.10 -1.20 -28.72
CA GLN A 38 23.09 -1.91 -27.90
C GLN A 38 23.58 -1.06 -26.72
N ALA A 39 23.09 -1.39 -25.52
CA ALA A 39 23.88 -1.43 -24.30
C ALA A 39 23.16 -2.32 -23.28
N SER A 40 23.84 -3.42 -22.92
CA SER A 40 23.67 -4.35 -21.80
C SER A 40 22.45 -4.17 -20.87
N PRO A 41 21.68 -5.24 -20.53
CA PRO A 41 20.85 -5.23 -19.34
C PRO A 41 21.78 -5.38 -18.12
N THR A 42 22.47 -4.31 -17.73
CA THR A 42 22.86 -4.19 -16.32
C THR A 42 21.54 -3.96 -15.59
N SER A 43 20.98 -5.04 -15.04
CA SER A 43 19.80 -4.99 -14.20
C SER A 43 20.14 -4.22 -12.92
N SER A 44 20.15 -2.89 -13.00
CA SER A 44 19.95 -2.07 -11.81
C SER A 44 18.61 -2.49 -11.22
N PRO A 45 18.54 -2.82 -9.92
CA PRO A 45 17.26 -3.01 -9.25
C PRO A 45 16.41 -1.77 -9.56
N PRO A 46 15.12 -1.93 -9.95
CA PRO A 46 14.26 -0.78 -10.09
C PRO A 46 14.28 0.00 -8.76
N ALA A 47 14.49 1.31 -8.83
CA ALA A 47 14.40 2.17 -7.65
C ALA A 47 13.06 1.87 -6.94
N ARG A 48 13.10 1.58 -5.63
CA ARG A 48 11.90 1.16 -4.90
C ARG A 48 10.80 2.23 -4.99
N SER A 49 9.58 1.77 -5.22
CA SER A 49 8.41 2.64 -5.37
C SER A 49 8.06 3.39 -4.07
N PRO A 50 7.90 4.73 -4.09
CA PRO A 50 7.43 5.49 -2.93
C PRO A 50 6.05 5.04 -2.41
N PHE A 51 5.18 4.56 -3.31
CA PHE A 51 3.87 4.01 -2.95
C PHE A 51 4.01 2.66 -2.22
N ALA A 52 4.98 1.84 -2.63
CA ALA A 52 5.24 0.56 -1.99
C ALA A 52 5.74 0.76 -0.55
N LEU A 53 6.66 1.71 -0.34
CA LEU A 53 7.12 2.09 1.00
C LEU A 53 5.97 2.63 1.88
N GLN A 54 5.09 3.47 1.32
CA GLN A 54 3.91 3.97 2.05
C GLN A 54 3.01 2.83 2.51
N ARG A 55 2.73 1.88 1.61
CA ARG A 55 1.94 0.68 1.93
C ARG A 55 2.62 -0.16 3.00
N ALA A 56 3.93 -0.41 2.88
CA ALA A 56 4.69 -1.18 3.83
C ALA A 56 4.65 -0.56 5.24
N ARG A 57 4.83 0.76 5.35
CA ARG A 57 4.72 1.47 6.63
C ARG A 57 3.34 1.33 7.25
N ASN A 58 2.29 1.48 6.44
CA ASN A 58 0.92 1.36 6.92
C ASN A 58 0.64 -0.07 7.42
N LEU A 59 1.13 -1.09 6.72
CA LEU A 59 1.04 -2.48 7.15
C LEU A 59 1.78 -2.72 8.47
N ALA A 60 3.02 -2.21 8.59
CA ALA A 60 3.80 -2.33 9.81
C ALA A 60 3.11 -1.69 11.02
N ARG A 61 2.59 -0.46 10.84
CA ARG A 61 1.81 0.25 11.86
C ARG A 61 0.58 -0.56 12.29
N MET A 62 -0.23 -1.01 11.34
CA MET A 62 -1.46 -1.77 11.64
C MET A 62 -1.14 -3.10 12.34
N ALA A 63 -0.03 -3.76 11.97
CA ALA A 63 0.40 -4.98 12.63
C ALA A 63 0.76 -4.72 14.10
N ALA A 64 1.56 -3.68 14.39
CA ALA A 64 1.88 -3.30 15.76
C ALA A 64 0.62 -2.91 16.57
N GLU A 65 -0.29 -2.13 16.00
CA GLU A 65 -1.55 -1.79 16.64
C GLU A 65 -2.39 -3.04 16.95
N ARG A 66 -2.45 -4.00 16.02
CA ARG A 66 -3.20 -5.24 16.21
C ARG A 66 -2.62 -6.13 17.32
N VAL A 67 -1.29 -6.31 17.35
CA VAL A 67 -0.67 -7.19 18.37
C VAL A 67 -0.66 -6.56 19.77
N ASN A 68 -0.75 -5.23 19.87
CA ASN A 68 -0.80 -4.50 21.14
C ASN A 68 -2.23 -4.22 21.64
N GLY A 69 -3.24 -4.95 21.15
CA GLY A 69 -4.61 -4.84 21.67
C GLY A 69 -5.51 -3.81 20.97
N GLY A 70 -5.07 -3.28 19.82
CA GLY A 70 -5.86 -2.36 18.99
C GLY A 70 -5.71 -0.89 19.37
N LEU A 71 -6.42 -0.04 18.62
CA LEU A 71 -6.31 1.42 18.70
C LEU A 71 -6.75 2.03 20.04
N GLU A 72 -7.54 1.29 20.83
CA GLU A 72 -7.94 1.71 22.18
C GLU A 72 -6.80 1.56 23.21
N GLN A 73 -5.86 0.64 22.95
CA GLN A 73 -4.79 0.28 23.89
C GLN A 73 -3.41 0.77 23.43
N TYR A 74 -3.24 0.95 22.13
CA TYR A 74 -1.94 1.27 21.54
C TYR A 74 -2.04 2.21 20.35
N ARG A 75 -1.13 3.19 20.32
CA ARG A 75 -0.78 3.98 19.14
C ARG A 75 0.72 3.96 18.91
N ALA A 76 1.10 3.80 17.65
CA ALA A 76 2.47 3.98 17.18
C ALA A 76 2.90 5.46 17.25
N GLU A 77 4.21 5.71 17.31
CA GLU A 77 4.79 7.04 17.25
C GLU A 77 4.39 7.83 16.00
N ALA A 78 4.49 9.16 16.07
CA ALA A 78 4.00 10.07 15.03
C ALA A 78 4.66 9.87 13.65
N SER A 79 5.92 9.43 13.60
CA SER A 79 6.67 9.13 12.38
C SER A 79 5.96 8.08 11.49
N MET A 80 5.21 7.16 12.12
CA MET A 80 4.45 6.11 11.42
C MET A 80 3.16 6.62 10.77
N HIS A 81 2.75 7.86 11.05
CA HIS A 81 1.55 8.49 10.49
C HIS A 81 1.86 9.54 9.39
N GLY A 82 3.10 10.06 9.33
CA GLY A 82 3.47 11.20 8.49
C GLY A 82 3.83 10.85 7.03
N PRO A 83 4.87 11.46 6.44
CA PRO A 83 5.50 10.99 5.20
C PRO A 83 6.22 9.65 5.40
N SER A 84 6.23 8.78 4.39
CA SER A 84 6.84 7.44 4.52
C SER A 84 8.35 7.48 4.79
N ALA A 85 9.03 8.50 4.27
CA ALA A 85 10.47 8.73 4.50
C ALA A 85 10.81 9.13 5.95
N ALA A 86 9.83 9.65 6.71
CA ALA A 86 10.04 10.03 8.10
C ALA A 86 9.93 8.84 9.06
N ALA A 87 9.43 7.69 8.60
CA ALA A 87 9.35 6.50 9.42
C ALA A 87 10.74 5.86 9.61
N PRO A 88 11.06 5.34 10.79
CA PRO A 88 12.30 4.61 10.99
C PRO A 88 12.20 3.25 10.30
N PHE A 89 12.86 3.11 9.15
CA PHE A 89 12.91 1.85 8.40
C PHE A 89 14.30 1.56 7.86
N VAL A 90 14.59 0.29 7.67
CA VAL A 90 15.74 -0.23 6.96
C VAL A 90 15.25 -0.94 5.70
N ASP A 91 15.83 -0.57 4.56
CA ASP A 91 15.70 -1.31 3.31
C ASP A 91 16.68 -2.49 3.33
N ASN A 92 16.16 -3.72 3.39
CA ASN A 92 17.01 -4.92 3.50
C ASN A 92 17.65 -5.36 2.17
N GLY A 93 17.46 -4.60 1.07
CA GLY A 93 17.98 -4.93 -0.27
C GLY A 93 17.36 -6.16 -0.95
N ASN A 94 16.52 -6.93 -0.27
CA ASN A 94 15.90 -8.18 -0.74
C ASN A 94 14.39 -8.05 -1.03
N GLY A 95 13.90 -6.83 -1.24
CA GLY A 95 12.46 -6.57 -1.41
C GLY A 95 11.66 -6.60 -0.11
N SER A 96 12.31 -6.42 1.04
CA SER A 96 11.64 -6.20 2.32
C SER A 96 12.10 -4.91 3.01
N TRP A 97 11.23 -4.36 3.85
CA TRP A 97 11.52 -3.24 4.75
C TRP A 97 11.32 -3.67 6.19
N THR A 98 12.27 -3.33 7.06
CA THR A 98 12.11 -3.51 8.52
C THR A 98 11.87 -2.17 9.18
N PHE A 99 10.74 -2.03 9.87
CA PHE A 99 10.38 -0.82 10.63
C PHE A 99 10.66 -1.05 12.11
N THR A 100 11.36 -0.11 12.75
CA THR A 100 11.65 -0.17 14.19
C THR A 100 11.16 1.10 14.86
N PHE A 101 10.04 1.01 15.55
CA PHE A 101 9.35 2.16 16.11
C PHE A 101 8.81 1.87 17.51
N VAL A 102 8.48 2.93 18.25
CA VAL A 102 7.89 2.81 19.57
C VAL A 102 6.43 3.24 19.56
N GLY A 103 5.70 2.87 20.61
CA GLY A 103 4.34 3.31 20.83
C GLY A 103 3.88 3.03 22.26
N GLY A 104 2.63 3.33 22.54
CA GLY A 104 2.06 3.18 23.87
C GLY A 104 0.58 3.56 23.90
N PRO A 105 -0.01 3.69 25.10
CA PRO A 105 -1.42 4.03 25.26
C PRO A 105 -1.79 5.32 24.51
N PRO A 106 -2.97 5.39 23.88
CA PRO A 106 -3.41 6.59 23.20
C PRO A 106 -3.47 7.78 24.17
N GLY A 107 -2.92 8.92 23.76
CA GLY A 107 -2.82 10.13 24.60
C GLY A 107 -1.63 10.15 25.57
N SER A 108 -0.87 9.05 25.69
CA SER A 108 0.39 9.05 26.44
C SER A 108 1.50 9.72 25.63
N SER A 109 2.33 10.52 26.31
CA SER A 109 3.59 11.03 25.75
C SER A 109 4.77 10.09 25.99
N THR A 110 4.61 9.10 26.87
CA THR A 110 5.64 8.12 27.20
C THR A 110 5.35 6.82 26.44
N PRO A 111 6.20 6.42 25.48
CA PRO A 111 6.09 5.12 24.84
C PRO A 111 6.50 4.01 25.81
N THR A 112 5.87 2.85 25.67
CA THR A 112 6.07 1.69 26.57
C THR A 112 6.51 0.45 25.81
N VAL A 113 6.19 0.37 24.51
CA VAL A 113 6.45 -0.80 23.68
C VAL A 113 7.25 -0.38 22.46
N GLU A 114 8.26 -1.18 22.13
CA GLU A 114 8.97 -1.14 20.87
C GLU A 114 8.50 -2.30 19.98
N SER A 115 8.29 -1.99 18.71
CA SER A 115 7.87 -2.93 17.68
C SER A 115 8.91 -2.94 16.55
N VAL A 116 9.34 -4.14 16.16
CA VAL A 116 10.15 -4.40 14.97
C VAL A 116 9.29 -5.22 14.03
N VAL A 117 9.04 -4.70 12.83
CA VAL A 117 8.13 -5.30 11.87
C VAL A 117 8.76 -5.31 10.48
N THR A 118 9.02 -6.50 9.95
CA THR A 118 9.44 -6.69 8.56
C THR A 118 8.23 -6.89 7.64
N VAL A 119 8.22 -6.17 6.51
CA VAL A 119 7.22 -6.28 5.45
C VAL A 119 7.90 -6.68 4.15
N TYR A 120 7.42 -7.78 3.55
CA TYR A 120 7.90 -8.30 2.27
C TYR A 120 7.04 -7.77 1.12
N GLU A 121 7.64 -7.10 0.14
CA GLU A 121 6.92 -6.46 -0.98
C GLU A 121 6.31 -7.48 -1.94
N ALA A 122 6.96 -8.63 -2.13
CA ALA A 122 6.58 -9.64 -3.12
C ALA A 122 5.15 -10.19 -2.92
N ASP A 123 4.73 -10.36 -1.66
CA ASP A 123 3.46 -10.95 -1.26
C ASP A 123 2.71 -10.13 -0.20
N TRP A 124 3.25 -8.97 0.19
CA TRP A 124 2.75 -8.12 1.27
C TRP A 124 2.62 -8.83 2.62
N ARG A 125 3.46 -9.85 2.84
CA ARG A 125 3.55 -10.55 4.12
C ARG A 125 4.16 -9.63 5.17
N VAL A 126 3.56 -9.65 6.36
CA VAL A 126 4.01 -8.88 7.52
C VAL A 126 4.46 -9.84 8.60
N VAL A 127 5.68 -9.64 9.09
CA VAL A 127 6.29 -10.41 10.18
C VAL A 127 6.60 -9.45 11.30
N VAL A 128 6.14 -9.77 12.52
CA VAL A 128 6.47 -9.00 13.72
C VAL A 128 7.65 -9.69 14.39
N ASP A 129 8.85 -9.21 14.11
CA ASP A 129 10.10 -9.78 14.62
C ASP A 129 10.28 -9.54 16.13
N TYR A 130 9.77 -8.41 16.62
CA TYR A 130 9.79 -8.07 18.03
C TYR A 130 8.59 -7.18 18.41
N ASN A 131 7.99 -7.44 19.57
CA ASN A 131 6.99 -6.56 20.18
C ASN A 131 7.04 -6.69 21.69
N GLY A 132 7.59 -5.70 22.38
CA GLY A 132 7.80 -5.78 23.83
C GLY A 132 8.42 -4.51 24.43
N PRO A 133 8.99 -4.60 25.64
CA PRO A 133 9.63 -3.47 26.31
C PRO A 133 10.69 -2.80 25.43
N ILE A 134 10.83 -1.48 25.56
CA ILE A 134 11.80 -0.71 24.77
C ILE A 134 13.22 -1.17 25.12
N GLN A 135 13.99 -1.56 24.10
CA GLN A 135 15.38 -1.97 24.25
C GLN A 135 16.30 -0.75 24.10
N ALA A 136 17.37 -0.68 24.90
CA ALA A 136 18.42 0.35 24.79
C ALA A 136 19.36 0.06 23.61
N ARG A 137 18.81 0.04 22.39
CA ARG A 137 19.57 -0.12 21.14
C ARG A 137 19.46 1.14 20.29
N GLU A 138 20.49 1.38 19.50
CA GLU A 138 20.54 2.49 18.57
C GLU A 138 19.47 2.29 17.48
N ARG A 139 18.48 3.18 17.42
CA ARG A 139 17.47 3.16 16.35
C ARG A 139 18.06 3.86 15.12
N PRO A 140 17.87 3.33 13.91
CA PRO A 140 18.28 4.02 12.70
C PRO A 140 17.55 5.37 12.62
N VAL A 141 18.32 6.45 12.70
CA VAL A 141 17.89 7.82 12.42
C VAL A 141 18.07 8.05 10.93
N GLN A 142 16.99 8.46 10.26
CA GLN A 142 16.97 8.87 8.85
C GLN A 142 17.23 10.36 8.74
#